data_AF-A0A1B3MW57-F1
#
_entry.id   AF-A0A1B3MW57-F1
#
_cell.length_a   1.000
_cell.length_b   1.000
_cell.length_c   1.000
_cell.angle_alpha   90.00
_cell.angle_beta   90.00
_cell.angle_gamma   90.00
#
_symmetry.space_group_name_H-M   'P 1'
#
loop_
_entity.id
_entity.type
_entity.pdbx_description
1 polymer ?
#
loop_
_entity_poly.entity_id
_entity_poly.type
_entity_poly.pdbx_seq_one_letter_code
_entity_poly.pdbx_strand_id
1 'polypeptide(L)' 'MADLYLKALTAERRALWAECRLKGLAKDTPQRLRIVEIDALLAAHKAKQDAKGA' A
#
# COMPACT_ATOMS: atom_id res chain seq x y z
N MET A 1 -5.30 17.95 -8.53
CA MET A 1 -4.08 17.13 -8.73
C MET A 1 -4.25 15.85 -7.95
N ALA A 2 -4.09 14.68 -8.56
CA ALA A 2 -4.15 13.42 -7.82
C ALA A 2 -3.04 13.39 -6.76
N ASP A 3 -3.37 12.96 -5.57
CA ASP A 3 -2.44 12.94 -4.44
C ASP A 3 -1.19 12.11 -4.79
N LEU A 4 -0.05 12.80 -4.93
CA LEU A 4 1.22 12.20 -5.30
C LEU A 4 1.66 11.15 -4.26
N TYR A 5 1.26 11.33 -3.00
CA TYR A 5 1.50 10.38 -1.93
C TYR A 5 0.75 9.07 -2.16
N LEU A 6 -0.55 9.13 -2.46
CA LEU A 6 -1.35 7.94 -2.75
C LEU A 6 -0.86 7.18 -3.99
N LYS A 7 -0.44 7.92 -5.02
CA LYS A 7 0.17 7.33 -6.22
C LYS A 7 1.46 6.58 -5.89
N ALA A 8 2.33 7.16 -5.07
CA ALA A 8 3.57 6.53 -4.64
C ALA A 8 3.31 5.25 -3.83
N LEU A 9 2.43 5.29 -2.82
CA LEU A 9 2.05 4.12 -2.02
C LEU A 9 1.46 3.00 -2.88
N THR A 10 0.58 3.34 -3.82
CA THR A 10 -0.04 2.35 -4.70
C THR A 10 0.98 1.71 -5.65
N ALA A 11 1.95 2.48 -6.15
CA ALA A 11 3.02 1.97 -6.99
C ALA A 11 3.97 1.04 -6.19
N GLU A 12 4.39 1.46 -5.00
CA GLU A 12 5.23 0.66 -4.10
C GLU A 12 4.56 -0.68 -3.77
N ARG A 13 3.29 -0.66 -3.38
CA ARG A 13 2.49 -1.86 -3.11
C ARG A 13 2.51 -2.84 -4.28
N ARG A 14 2.27 -2.35 -5.49
CA ARG A 14 2.24 -3.19 -6.71
C ARG A 14 3.61 -3.82 -7.00
N ALA A 15 4.68 -3.05 -6.87
CA ALA A 15 6.04 -3.54 -7.06
C ALA A 15 6.39 -4.65 -6.05
N LEU A 16 6.07 -4.44 -4.77
CA LEU A 16 6.30 -5.44 -3.71
C LEU A 16 5.50 -6.72 -3.94
N TRP A 17 4.25 -6.62 -4.39
CA TRP A 17 3.45 -7.80 -4.74
C TRP A 17 4.06 -8.58 -5.92
N ALA A 18 4.53 -7.87 -6.95
CA ALA A 18 5.20 -8.49 -8.09
C ALA A 18 6.49 -9.20 -7.65
N GLU A 19 7.31 -8.56 -6.82
CA GLU A 19 8.52 -9.16 -6.27
C GLU A 19 8.22 -10.39 -5.41
N CYS A 20 7.26 -10.30 -4.49
CA CYS A 20 6.84 -11.42 -3.64
C CYS A 20 6.39 -12.62 -4.46
N ARG A 21 5.63 -12.39 -5.54
CA ARG A 21 5.15 -13.43 -6.44
C ARG A 21 6.29 -14.03 -7.27
N LEU A 22 7.18 -13.19 -7.79
CA LEU A 22 8.30 -13.63 -8.63
C LEU A 22 9.32 -14.47 -7.84
N LYS A 23 9.60 -14.09 -6.59
CA LYS A 23 10.58 -14.76 -5.73
C LYS A 23 9.97 -15.84 -4.83
N GLY A 24 8.65 -16.00 -4.81
CA GLY A 24 7.97 -16.96 -3.93
C GLY A 24 8.14 -16.65 -2.44
N LEU A 25 8.17 -15.36 -2.07
CA LEU A 25 8.48 -14.94 -0.70
C LEU A 25 7.42 -15.39 0.32
N ALA A 26 7.89 -15.89 1.46
CA ALA A 26 7.09 -16.25 2.62
C ALA A 26 6.35 -15.03 3.22
N LYS A 27 5.38 -15.27 4.10
CA LYS A 27 4.46 -14.24 4.61
C LYS A 27 5.09 -13.28 5.62
N ASP A 28 6.16 -13.71 6.26
CA ASP A 28 6.90 -13.03 7.33
C ASP A 28 8.06 -12.18 6.80
N THR A 29 8.23 -12.10 5.49
CA THR A 29 9.30 -11.28 4.91
C THR A 29 9.03 -9.79 5.05
N PRO A 30 10.09 -8.95 5.11
CA PRO A 30 9.95 -7.50 5.16
C PRO A 30 9.06 -6.93 4.06
N GLN A 31 9.10 -7.50 2.85
CA GLN A 31 8.26 -7.06 1.72
C GLN A 31 6.77 -7.24 2.02
N ARG A 32 6.39 -8.38 2.62
CA ARG A 32 4.99 -8.66 2.98
C ARG A 32 4.51 -7.78 4.12
N LEU A 33 5.37 -7.57 5.12
CA LEU A 33 5.09 -6.64 6.22
C LEU A 33 4.88 -5.22 5.70
N ARG A 34 5.71 -4.78 4.77
CA ARG A 34 5.58 -3.46 4.13
C ARG A 34 4.29 -3.32 3.32
N ILE A 35 3.86 -4.37 2.61
CA ILE A 35 2.54 -4.37 1.92
C ILE A 35 1.40 -4.14 2.92
N VAL A 36 1.43 -4.80 4.08
CA VAL A 36 0.40 -4.64 5.12
C VAL A 36 0.38 -3.21 5.67
N GLU A 37 1.56 -2.62 5.89
CA GLU A 37 1.69 -1.23 6.31
C GLU A 37 1.09 -0.26 5.27
N ILE A 38 1.42 -0.45 3.99
CA ILE A 38 0.87 0.37 2.90
C ILE A 38 -0.66 0.23 2.83
N ASP A 39 -1.20 -0.98 3.02
CA ASP A 39 -2.65 -1.21 3.05
C ASP A 39 -3.33 -0.43 4.20
N ALA A 40 -2.72 -0.40 5.37
CA ALA A 40 -3.20 0.41 6.49
C ALA A 40 -3.16 1.91 6.20
N LEU A 41 -2.08 2.41 5.58
CA LEU A 41 -1.94 3.82 5.20
C LEU A 41 -2.98 4.26 4.17
N LEU A 42 -3.23 3.43 3.16
CA LEU A 42 -4.25 3.69 2.14
C LEU A 42 -5.65 3.70 2.75
N ALA A 43 -5.96 2.76 3.65
CA ALA A 43 -7.24 2.71 4.35
C ALA A 43 -7.46 3.93 5.25
N ALA A 44 -6.45 4.32 6.02
CA ALA A 44 -6.51 5.51 6.88
C ALA A 44 -6.71 6.78 6.07
N HIS A 45 -6.05 6.91 4.91
CA HIS A 45 -6.23 8.05 4.03
C HIS A 45 -7.64 8.09 3.42
N LYS A 46 -8.16 6.94 2.99
CA LYS A 46 -9.54 6.84 2.48
C LYS A 46 -10.56 7.25 3.55
N ALA A 47 -10.42 6.73 4.77
CA ALA A 47 -11.30 7.09 5.88
C ALA A 47 -11.26 8.60 6.19
N LYS A 48 -10.09 9.24 6.11
CA LYS A 48 -9.95 10.69 6.27
C LYS A 48 -10.63 11.47 5.13
N GLN A 49 -10.56 10.97 3.89
CA GLN A 49 -11.25 11.60 2.76
C GLN A 49 -12.77 11.48 2.90
N ASP A 50 -13.27 10.31 3.29
CA ASP A 50 -14.70 10.08 3.52
C ASP A 50 -15.22 10.98 4.66
N ALA A 51 -14.46 11.12 5.76
CA ALA A 51 -14.79 12.01 6.87
C ALA A 51 -14.71 13.50 6.53
N LYS A 52 -13.94 13.89 5.52
CA LYS A 52 -13.83 15.30 5.06
C LYS A 52 -14.92 15.66 4.05
N GLY A 53 -15.53 14.67 3.41
CA GLY A 53 -16.60 14.84 2.44
C GLY A 53 -18.02 14.73 3.01
N ALA A 54 -18.16 14.27 4.25
CA ALA A 54 -19.41 14.25 5.03
C ALA A 54 -19.61 15.56 5.81
#